data_AF-A0A202DTZ5-F1
#
_entry.id   AF-A0A202DTZ5-F1
#
_cell.length_a   1.000
_cell.length_b   1.000
_cell.length_c   1.000
_cell.angle_alpha   90.00
_cell.angle_beta   90.00
_cell.angle_gamma   90.00
#
_symmetry.space_group_name_H-M   'P 1'
#
loop_
_entity.id
_entity.type
_entity.pdbx_description
1 polymer ?
#
loop_
_entity_poly.entity_id
_entity_poly.type
_entity_poly.pdbx_seq_one_letter_code
_entity_poly.pdbx_strand_id
1 'polypeptide(L)'
;MRKMIVSLMVLMLVIGCQQAVQEVDVEKEKAAIKGVIEKLFTEYWNKKSFEGYASTMMHAPYTQSIWAGQGSYTETVGWDKFAIDRKKWLQENPEPTNRVPDRRKIGGLVLGFQSQPVRFDD
;
A
#
# COMPACT_ATOMS: atom_id res chain seq x y z
N MET A 1 43.71 6.90 37.42
CA MET A 1 43.43 6.93 35.95
C MET A 1 42.41 5.87 35.49
N ARG A 2 42.49 4.59 35.89
CA ARG A 2 41.49 3.55 35.51
C ARG A 2 40.03 3.90 35.83
N LYS A 3 39.76 4.56 36.96
CA LYS A 3 38.40 4.94 37.39
C LYS A 3 37.75 6.01 36.50
N MET A 4 38.54 6.87 35.83
CA MET A 4 38.01 7.90 34.93
C MET A 4 37.63 7.34 33.55
N ILE A 5 38.37 6.34 33.06
CA ILE A 5 38.09 5.68 31.78
C ILE A 5 36.77 4.90 31.84
N VAL A 6 36.51 4.21 32.96
CA VAL A 6 35.26 3.46 33.17
C VAL A 6 34.07 4.42 33.24
N SER A 7 34.21 5.56 33.90
CA SER A 7 33.16 6.60 33.95
C SER A 7 32.83 7.17 32.56
N LEU A 8 33.83 7.32 31.69
CA LEU A 8 33.64 7.86 30.34
C LEU A 8 32.92 6.85 29.42
N MET A 9 33.23 5.56 29.53
CA MET A 9 32.54 4.50 28.77
C MET A 9 31.07 4.37 29.17
N VAL A 10 30.75 4.49 30.47
CA VAL A 10 29.36 4.44 30.94
C VAL A 10 28.57 5.65 30.45
N LEU A 11 29.18 6.84 30.39
CA LEU A 11 28.53 8.04 29.88
C LEU A 11 28.16 7.91 28.39
N MET A 12 29.05 7.34 27.57
CA MET A 12 28.79 7.09 26.14
C MET A 12 27.69 6.03 25.93
N LEU A 13 27.60 5.02 26.81
CA LEU A 13 26.56 4.00 26.75
C LEU A 13 25.16 4.59 27.02
N VAL A 14 25.04 5.51 27.98
CA VAL A 14 23.76 6.16 28.33
C VAL A 14 23.26 7.10 27.23
N ILE A 15 24.18 7.80 26.55
CA ILE A 15 23.84 8.66 25.40
C ILE A 15 23.40 7.83 24.19
N GLY A 16 23.99 6.64 23.99
CA GLY A 16 23.57 5.69 22.95
C GLY A 16 22.18 5.08 23.18
N CYS A 17 21.81 4.82 24.44
CA CYS A 17 20.47 4.32 24.79
C CYS A 17 19.36 5.37 24.68
N GLN A 18 19.69 6.66 24.59
CA GLN A 18 18.74 7.74 24.33
C GLN A 18 18.51 7.99 22.83
N GLN A 19 19.01 7.10 21.94
CA GLN A 19 18.64 7.13 20.53
C GLN A 19 17.15 6.85 20.36
N ALA A 20 16.42 7.96 20.39
CA ALA A 20 15.16 8.23 19.73
C ALA A 20 14.12 7.12 19.84
N VAL A 21 13.36 7.15 20.94
CA VAL A 21 11.93 6.85 20.82
C VAL A 21 11.38 7.87 19.82
N GLN A 22 11.34 7.50 18.54
CA GLN A 22 10.64 8.30 17.53
C GLN A 22 9.18 8.33 17.96
N GLU A 23 8.73 9.49 18.42
CA GLU A 23 7.32 9.73 18.64
C GLU A 23 6.62 9.64 17.29
N VAL A 24 5.90 8.54 17.06
CA VAL A 24 5.18 8.30 15.81
C VAL A 24 3.94 9.19 15.82
N ASP A 25 3.94 10.21 14.96
CA ASP A 25 2.74 11.01 14.69
C ASP A 25 1.77 10.20 13.82
N VAL A 26 0.85 9.51 14.50
CA VAL A 26 -0.13 8.60 13.88
C VAL A 26 -1.01 9.32 12.85
N GLU A 27 -1.38 10.58 13.09
CA GLU A 27 -2.26 11.30 12.16
C GLU A 27 -1.51 11.73 10.90
N LYS A 28 -0.23 12.10 11.03
CA LYS A 28 0.63 12.36 9.88
C LYS A 28 0.85 11.10 9.04
N GLU A 29 1.17 9.97 9.66
CA GLU A 29 1.36 8.69 8.96
C GLU A 29 0.07 8.24 8.25
N LYS A 30 -1.07 8.38 8.91
CA LYS A 30 -2.39 8.10 8.32
C LYS A 30 -2.70 8.99 7.12
N ALA A 31 -2.36 10.27 7.18
CA ALA A 31 -2.49 11.18 6.04
C ALA A 31 -1.57 10.76 4.88
N ALA A 32 -0.34 10.37 5.17
CA ALA A 32 0.61 9.88 4.17
C ALA A 32 0.11 8.60 3.48
N ILE A 33 -0.37 7.61 4.26
CA ILE A 33 -0.93 6.35 3.73
C ILE A 33 -2.14 6.63 2.83
N LYS A 34 -3.07 7.50 3.27
CA LYS A 34 -4.22 7.90 2.45
C LYS A 34 -3.78 8.54 1.14
N GLY A 35 -2.79 9.42 1.17
CA GLY A 35 -2.24 10.04 -0.04
C GLY A 35 -1.67 9.03 -1.03
N VAL A 36 -0.96 8.00 -0.55
CA VAL A 36 -0.45 6.93 -1.41
C VAL A 36 -1.59 6.13 -2.03
N ILE A 37 -2.63 5.79 -1.27
CA ILE A 37 -3.82 5.08 -1.78
C ILE A 37 -4.55 5.92 -2.83
N GLU A 38 -4.80 7.21 -2.57
CA GLU A 38 -5.46 8.11 -3.51
C GLU A 38 -4.66 8.26 -4.82
N LYS A 39 -3.33 8.36 -4.71
CA LYS A 39 -2.43 8.36 -5.87
C LYS A 39 -2.54 7.05 -6.65
N LEU A 40 -2.47 5.90 -5.98
CA LEU A 40 -2.60 4.57 -6.61
C LEU A 40 -3.89 4.48 -7.44
N PHE A 41 -5.02 4.86 -6.85
CA PHE A 41 -6.32 4.83 -7.54
C PHE A 41 -6.35 5.79 -8.73
N THR A 42 -5.84 7.01 -8.55
CA THR A 42 -5.81 8.02 -9.61
C THR A 42 -4.96 7.55 -10.79
N GLU A 43 -3.74 7.06 -10.52
CA GLU A 43 -2.83 6.59 -11.56
C GLU A 43 -3.40 5.39 -12.31
N TYR A 44 -3.95 4.40 -11.59
CA TYR A 44 -4.44 3.15 -12.21
C TYR A 44 -5.80 3.31 -12.90
N TRP A 45 -6.79 3.93 -12.25
CA TRP A 45 -8.18 3.93 -12.73
C TRP A 45 -8.54 5.13 -13.60
N ASN A 46 -7.90 6.28 -13.37
CA ASN A 46 -8.26 7.54 -14.01
C ASN A 46 -7.22 7.93 -15.07
N LYS A 47 -5.92 7.83 -14.77
CA LYS A 47 -4.86 8.14 -15.74
C LYS A 47 -4.43 6.96 -16.59
N LYS A 48 -4.78 5.74 -16.20
CA LYS A 48 -4.38 4.49 -16.85
C LYS A 48 -2.86 4.35 -17.01
N SER A 49 -2.12 4.95 -16.08
CA SER A 49 -0.67 4.96 -16.08
C SER A 49 -0.13 3.75 -15.32
N PHE A 50 0.42 2.79 -16.05
CA PHE A 50 1.10 1.66 -15.41
C PHE A 50 2.30 2.13 -14.58
N GLU A 51 3.11 3.06 -15.10
CA GLU A 51 4.29 3.58 -14.41
C GLU A 51 3.91 4.35 -13.14
N GLY A 52 2.87 5.20 -13.24
CA GLY A 52 2.33 5.93 -12.10
C GLY A 52 1.82 4.98 -11.02
N TYR A 53 1.08 3.95 -11.42
CA TYR A 53 0.60 2.90 -10.53
C TYR A 53 1.76 2.12 -9.88
N ALA A 54 2.73 1.67 -10.69
CA ALA A 54 3.88 0.90 -10.23
C ALA A 54 4.73 1.69 -9.23
N SER A 55 4.80 3.03 -9.35
CA SER A 55 5.50 3.90 -8.39
C SER A 55 4.89 3.90 -6.99
N THR A 56 3.66 3.41 -6.83
CA THR A 56 2.95 3.32 -5.54
C THR A 56 2.99 1.93 -4.91
N MET A 57 3.58 0.95 -5.60
CA MET A 57 3.59 -0.44 -5.21
C MET A 57 4.99 -0.89 -4.79
N MET A 58 5.05 -1.88 -3.90
CA MET A 58 6.29 -2.55 -3.54
C MET A 58 6.66 -3.60 -4.61
N HIS A 59 7.90 -3.53 -5.12
CA HIS A 59 8.41 -4.43 -6.15
C HIS A 59 9.18 -5.59 -5.50
N ALA A 60 8.45 -6.51 -4.86
CA ALA A 60 9.02 -7.62 -4.12
C ALA A 60 8.57 -8.98 -4.67
N PRO A 61 9.36 -10.05 -4.48
CA PRO A 61 8.97 -11.41 -4.87
C PRO A 61 7.79 -11.94 -4.05
N TYR A 62 7.51 -11.33 -2.90
CA TYR A 62 6.38 -11.68 -2.03
C TYR A 62 5.14 -10.78 -2.23
N THR A 63 5.13 -9.88 -3.21
CA THR A 63 3.93 -9.10 -3.53
C THR A 63 2.83 -10.04 -4.02
N GLN A 64 1.62 -9.94 -3.45
CA GLN A 64 0.51 -10.83 -3.78
C GLN A 64 -0.73 -10.05 -4.19
N SER A 65 -1.45 -10.58 -5.16
CA SER A 65 -2.79 -10.15 -5.55
C SER A 65 -3.71 -11.35 -5.50
N ILE A 66 -4.75 -11.27 -4.67
CA ILE A 66 -5.73 -12.34 -4.49
C ILE A 66 -7.09 -11.80 -4.89
N TRP A 67 -7.79 -12.57 -5.72
CA TRP A 67 -9.19 -12.36 -6.02
C TRP A 67 -9.96 -13.64 -5.70
N ALA A 68 -11.00 -13.51 -4.90
CA ALA A 68 -11.89 -14.60 -4.55
C ALA A 68 -13.34 -14.14 -4.79
N GLY A 69 -14.09 -14.95 -5.53
CA GLY A 69 -15.50 -14.76 -5.82
C GLY A 69 -16.27 -16.07 -5.64
N GLN A 70 -17.57 -16.04 -5.92
CA GLN A 70 -18.41 -17.23 -5.82
C GLN A 70 -17.94 -18.27 -6.86
N GLY A 71 -17.25 -19.32 -6.40
CA GLY A 71 -16.74 -20.42 -7.24
C GLY A 71 -15.43 -20.14 -7.97
N SER A 72 -14.75 -19.03 -7.71
CA SER A 72 -13.50 -18.70 -8.38
C SER A 72 -12.47 -18.10 -7.43
N TYR A 73 -11.22 -18.52 -7.64
CA TYR A 73 -10.06 -18.07 -6.90
C TYR A 73 -8.92 -17.84 -7.89
N THR A 74 -8.34 -16.65 -7.84
CA THR A 74 -7.16 -16.29 -8.63
C THR A 74 -6.14 -15.66 -7.70
N GLU A 75 -4.91 -16.15 -7.76
CA GLU A 75 -3.78 -15.60 -7.03
C GLU A 75 -2.62 -15.36 -7.99
N THR A 76 -2.02 -14.18 -7.88
CA THR A 76 -0.75 -13.85 -8.53
C THR A 76 0.27 -13.51 -7.45
N VAL A 77 1.38 -14.27 -7.44
CA VAL A 77 2.50 -14.08 -6.51
C VAL A 77 3.72 -13.56 -7.26
N GLY A 78 4.35 -12.54 -6.68
CA GLY A 78 5.53 -11.87 -7.21
C GLY A 78 5.18 -10.66 -8.05
N TRP A 79 5.94 -9.58 -7.85
CA TRP A 79 5.78 -8.34 -8.60
C TRP A 79 5.86 -8.53 -10.11
N ASP A 80 6.79 -9.34 -10.62
CA ASP A 80 7.00 -9.48 -12.07
C ASP A 80 5.75 -10.02 -12.79
N LYS A 81 5.11 -11.05 -12.23
CA LYS A 81 3.86 -11.60 -12.77
C LYS A 81 2.72 -10.60 -12.63
N PHE A 82 2.59 -10.01 -11.46
CA PHE A 82 1.57 -9.01 -11.18
C PHE A 82 1.65 -7.79 -12.12
N ALA A 83 2.86 -7.30 -12.38
CA ALA A 83 3.14 -6.19 -13.27
C ALA A 83 2.71 -6.49 -14.71
N ILE A 84 3.00 -7.71 -15.21
CA ILE A 84 2.58 -8.14 -16.54
C ILE A 84 1.05 -8.15 -16.65
N ASP A 85 0.36 -8.78 -15.69
CA ASP A 85 -1.10 -8.87 -15.68
C ASP A 85 -1.75 -7.47 -15.65
N ARG A 86 -1.21 -6.57 -14.82
CA ARG A 86 -1.73 -5.19 -14.70
C ARG A 86 -1.47 -4.37 -15.95
N LYS A 87 -0.29 -4.49 -16.55
CA LYS A 87 0.04 -3.81 -17.81
C LYS A 87 -0.87 -4.27 -18.94
N LYS A 88 -1.11 -5.59 -19.05
CA LYS A 88 -2.05 -6.17 -20.01
C LYS A 88 -3.46 -5.64 -19.79
N TRP A 89 -3.96 -5.65 -18.55
CA TRP A 89 -5.30 -5.15 -18.25
C TRP A 89 -5.47 -3.66 -18.61
N LEU A 90 -4.47 -2.82 -18.35
CA LEU A 90 -4.50 -1.40 -18.72
C LEU A 90 -4.52 -1.18 -20.24
N GLN A 91 -3.78 -2.01 -20.99
CA GLN A 91 -3.81 -1.99 -22.46
C GLN A 91 -5.18 -2.41 -23.02
N GLU A 92 -5.81 -3.41 -22.40
CA GLU A 92 -7.14 -3.90 -22.79
C GLU A 92 -8.27 -2.96 -22.34
N ASN A 93 -8.02 -2.06 -21.38
CA ASN A 93 -9.01 -1.17 -20.78
C ASN A 93 -8.49 0.28 -20.75
N PRO A 94 -8.30 0.93 -21.91
CA PRO A 94 -7.68 2.26 -22.00
C PRO A 94 -8.59 3.39 -21.50
N GLU A 95 -9.91 3.17 -21.43
CA GLU A 95 -10.85 4.21 -21.06
C GLU A 95 -10.89 4.45 -19.54
N PRO A 96 -10.78 5.71 -19.08
CA PRO A 96 -10.82 6.04 -17.66
C PRO A 96 -12.15 5.64 -17.03
N THR A 97 -12.09 5.14 -15.80
CA THR A 97 -13.29 4.64 -15.10
C THR A 97 -13.94 5.67 -14.17
N ASN A 98 -13.36 6.88 -14.07
CA ASN A 98 -13.79 7.95 -13.16
C ASN A 98 -14.05 7.45 -11.73
N ARG A 99 -13.19 6.56 -11.22
CA ARG A 99 -13.33 6.01 -9.88
C ARG A 99 -12.76 6.99 -8.87
N VAL A 100 -13.57 7.34 -7.87
CA VAL A 100 -13.17 8.13 -6.71
C VAL A 100 -13.02 7.16 -5.53
N PRO A 101 -11.89 7.17 -4.79
CA PRO A 101 -11.77 6.42 -3.55
C PRO A 101 -12.87 6.85 -2.57
N ASP A 102 -13.73 5.92 -2.13
CA ASP A 102 -14.76 6.23 -1.13
C ASP A 102 -14.11 6.45 0.24
N ARG A 103 -14.04 7.72 0.66
CA ARG A 103 -13.41 8.14 1.93
C ARG A 103 -14.03 7.50 3.18
N ARG A 104 -15.26 6.94 3.08
CA ARG A 104 -15.96 6.29 4.20
C ARG A 104 -15.61 4.82 4.37
N LYS A 105 -14.96 4.19 3.39
CA LYS A 105 -14.69 2.74 3.38
C LYS A 105 -13.23 2.35 3.60
N ILE A 106 -12.33 3.31 3.83
CA ILE A 106 -10.89 3.04 4.03
C ILE A 106 -10.64 2.25 5.34
N GLY A 107 -11.61 2.16 6.25
CA GLY A 107 -11.55 1.35 7.48
C GLY A 107 -11.85 -0.15 7.32
N GLY A 108 -12.22 -0.60 6.11
CA GLY A 108 -12.32 -2.01 5.78
C GLY A 108 -11.95 -2.14 4.31
N LEU A 109 -10.86 -2.83 3.99
CA LEU A 109 -10.32 -3.00 2.65
C LEU A 109 -11.36 -3.63 1.69
N VAL A 110 -12.31 -2.83 1.23
CA VAL A 110 -13.23 -3.14 0.15
C VAL A 110 -12.60 -2.49 -1.06
N LEU A 111 -11.76 -3.26 -1.74
CA LEU A 111 -11.35 -2.98 -3.11
C LEU A 111 -12.64 -2.94 -3.94
N GLY A 112 -13.19 -1.72 -4.10
CA GLY A 112 -14.40 -1.46 -4.86
C GLY A 112 -14.18 -1.79 -6.33
N PHE A 113 -14.34 -3.07 -6.68
CA PHE A 113 -14.76 -3.51 -7.99
C PHE A 113 -16.27 -3.58 -7.96
N GLN A 114 -16.90 -2.65 -8.68
CA GLN A 114 -18.23 -2.76 -9.29
C GLN A 114 -19.07 -3.94 -8.79
N SER A 115 -19.67 -3.81 -7.60
CA SER A 115 -20.81 -4.64 -7.25
C SER A 115 -21.93 -4.21 -8.19
N GLN A 116 -22.20 -5.00 -9.23
CA GLN A 116 -23.55 -4.97 -9.79
C GLN A 116 -24.52 -5.20 -8.62
N PRO A 117 -25.63 -4.46 -8.54
CA PRO A 117 -26.58 -4.63 -7.46
C PRO A 117 -27.08 -6.08 -7.48
N VAL A 118 -26.77 -6.83 -6.42
CA VAL A 118 -27.43 -8.11 -6.18
C VAL A 118 -28.89 -7.77 -5.90
N ARG A 119 -29.76 -8.03 -6.88
CA ARG A 119 -31.20 -8.13 -6.64
C ARG A 119 -31.39 -9.35 -5.74
N PHE A 120 -31.83 -9.11 -4.52
CA PHE A 120 -32.53 -10.12 -3.76
C PHE A 120 -33.97 -10.02 -4.23
N ASP A 121 -34.33 -10.89 -5.16
CA ASP A 121 -35.74 -11.14 -5.44
C ASP A 121 -36.21 -12.13 -4.36
N ASP A 122 -37.17 -11.68 -3.53
CA ASP A 122 -37.88 -12.48 -2.53
C ASP A 122 -38.74 -13.58 -3.17
#